data_AF-A0A7C9D160-F1
#
_entry.id   AF-A0A7C9D160-F1
#
_cell.length_a   1.000
_cell.length_b   1.000
_cell.length_c   1.000
_cell.angle_alpha   90.00
_cell.angle_beta   90.00
_cell.angle_gamma   90.00
#
_symmetry.space_group_name_H-M   'P 1'
#
loop_
_entity.id
_entity.type
_entity.pdbx_description
1 polymer ?
#
loop_
_entity_poly.entity_id
_entity_poly.type
_entity_poly.pdbx_seq_one_letter_code
_entity_poly.pdbx_strand_id
1 'polypeptide(L)'
;MQTVQVDEDQYNWREVILPSLIPKVPEPELERETGERRRGRDVLIAVDHGPNSKHAFHWALAHFCRIADTIHLVHAASSVRNEVVYEETKVLMENLAIEAFQVLMVKTIARIVEGDAGKVICNEAERLKPAAVIMGTRGRGLVQSVLQGSVSEYCFHHCKVAPIVIVPGKEAGEESAI
;
A
#
# COMPACT_ATOMS: atom_id res chain seq x y z
N MET A 1 27.24 22.78 18.28
CA MET A 1 26.12 21.86 18.02
C MET A 1 25.82 21.98 16.54
N GLN A 2 26.28 21.02 15.72
CA GLN A 2 26.04 21.05 14.28
C GLN A 2 24.56 20.80 14.04
N THR A 3 23.88 21.77 13.45
CA THR A 3 22.56 21.59 12.85
C THR A 3 22.74 20.61 11.70
N VAL A 4 22.32 19.36 11.92
CA VAL A 4 22.13 18.40 10.84
C VAL A 4 21.03 19.00 9.96
N GLN A 5 21.40 19.44 8.76
CA GLN A 5 20.44 19.71 7.71
C GLN A 5 19.79 18.38 7.38
N VAL A 6 18.54 18.20 7.80
CA VAL A 6 17.69 17.14 7.28
C VAL A 6 17.46 17.54 5.84
N ASP A 7 18.09 16.83 4.90
CA ASP A 7 17.72 16.94 3.48
C ASP A 7 16.20 16.68 3.43
N GLU A 8 15.43 17.74 3.17
CA GLU A 8 14.06 17.60 2.70
C GLU A 8 14.16 16.96 1.32
N ASP A 9 14.34 15.64 1.29
CA ASP A 9 14.17 14.80 0.10
C ASP A 9 12.88 15.29 -0.57
N GLN A 10 12.98 15.94 -1.74
CA GLN A 10 11.84 16.53 -2.44
C GLN A 10 10.74 15.47 -2.58
N TYR A 11 9.63 15.66 -1.87
CA TYR A 11 8.53 14.69 -1.80
C TYR A 11 7.73 14.71 -3.11
N ASN A 12 8.24 14.06 -4.15
CA ASN A 12 7.63 14.01 -5.47
C ASN A 12 6.68 12.81 -5.54
N TRP A 13 5.38 13.04 -5.77
CA TRP A 13 4.39 11.98 -6.00
C TRP A 13 3.57 12.22 -7.27
N ARG A 14 2.82 11.20 -7.70
CA ARG A 14 1.67 11.29 -8.61
C ARG A 14 0.50 10.48 -8.03
N GLU A 15 -0.64 11.14 -7.81
CA GLU A 15 -1.89 10.42 -7.53
C GLU A 15 -2.38 9.77 -8.82
N VAL A 16 -2.78 8.51 -8.72
CA VAL A 16 -3.34 7.78 -9.85
C VAL A 16 -4.85 8.03 -9.88
N ILE A 17 -5.34 8.62 -10.97
CA ILE A 17 -6.78 8.80 -11.19
C ILE A 17 -7.36 7.43 -11.52
N LEU A 18 -7.99 6.80 -10.53
CA LEU A 18 -8.67 5.53 -10.69
C LEU A 18 -10.05 5.72 -11.31
N PRO A 19 -10.55 4.74 -12.09
CA PRO A 19 -11.93 4.79 -12.58
C PRO A 19 -12.92 4.88 -11.42
N SER A 20 -13.92 5.76 -11.56
CA SER A 20 -15.00 5.89 -10.58
C SER A 20 -15.93 4.68 -10.68
N LEU A 21 -15.65 3.63 -9.92
CA LEU A 21 -16.47 2.42 -9.89
C LEU A 21 -17.61 2.48 -8.87
N ILE A 22 -17.48 3.34 -7.85
CA ILE A 22 -18.51 3.58 -6.86
C ILE A 22 -19.49 4.63 -7.42
N PRO A 23 -20.81 4.37 -7.40
CA PRO A 23 -21.81 5.38 -7.72
C PRO A 23 -21.61 6.61 -6.83
N LYS A 24 -21.52 7.82 -7.41
CA LYS A 24 -21.59 9.05 -6.63
C LYS A 24 -22.98 9.14 -6.02
N VAL A 25 -23.09 8.77 -4.75
CA VAL A 25 -24.31 9.00 -3.97
C VAL A 25 -24.41 10.52 -3.78
N PRO A 26 -25.55 11.16 -4.11
CA PRO A 26 -25.77 12.57 -3.82
C PRO A 26 -25.56 12.85 -2.32
N GLU A 27 -25.13 14.06 -1.98
CA GLU A 27 -25.10 14.45 -0.57
C GLU A 27 -26.51 14.31 0.03
N PRO A 28 -26.66 13.66 1.21
CA PRO A 28 -27.97 13.44 1.80
C PRO A 28 -28.64 14.78 2.10
N GLU A 29 -29.91 14.90 1.70
CA GLU A 29 -30.69 16.15 1.83
C GLU A 29 -31.12 16.43 3.29
N LEU A 30 -31.04 15.41 4.15
CA LEU A 30 -31.47 15.47 5.56
C LEU A 30 -30.37 14.93 6.49
N GLU A 31 -30.06 15.65 7.57
CA GLU A 31 -29.04 15.26 8.57
C GLU A 31 -29.27 13.86 9.17
N ARG A 32 -30.51 13.37 9.20
CA ARG A 32 -30.89 12.03 9.70
C ARG A 32 -30.64 10.89 8.71
N GLU A 33 -30.45 11.20 7.42
CA GLU A 33 -30.06 10.23 6.38
C GLU A 33 -28.55 10.05 6.27
N THR A 34 -27.78 10.86 7.01
CA THR A 34 -26.30 10.81 6.96
C THR A 34 -25.77 9.42 7.21
N GLY A 35 -26.48 8.59 8.00
CA GLY A 35 -26.25 7.15 8.13
C GLY A 35 -24.77 6.84 8.15
N GLU A 36 -23.97 7.70 8.81
CA GLU A 36 -22.56 7.83 8.52
C GLU A 36 -21.98 6.45 8.77
N ARG A 37 -21.68 5.74 7.68
CA ARG A 37 -20.95 4.48 7.79
C ARG A 37 -19.73 4.89 8.61
N ARG A 38 -19.62 4.36 9.83
CA ARG A 38 -18.46 4.60 10.72
C ARG A 38 -17.25 4.61 9.80
N ARG A 39 -16.62 5.78 9.67
CA ARG A 39 -15.55 6.02 8.70
C ARG A 39 -14.60 4.83 8.80
N GLY A 40 -14.54 4.00 7.76
CA GLY A 40 -13.74 2.78 7.85
C GLY A 40 -12.27 3.14 7.90
N ARG A 41 -11.45 2.13 8.18
CA ARG A 41 -10.02 2.36 8.44
C ARG A 41 -9.30 2.51 7.12
N ASP A 42 -8.22 3.29 7.13
CA ASP A 42 -7.27 3.28 6.04
C ASP A 42 -6.37 2.04 6.16
N VAL A 43 -6.18 1.33 5.04
CA VAL A 43 -5.29 0.17 4.93
C VAL A 43 -4.27 0.46 3.84
N LEU A 44 -2.99 0.56 4.19
CA LEU A 44 -1.93 0.81 3.22
C LEU A 44 -1.42 -0.53 2.69
N ILE A 45 -1.37 -0.69 1.36
CA ILE A 45 -0.80 -1.86 0.70
C ILE A 45 0.34 -1.40 -0.21
N ALA A 46 1.55 -1.84 0.10
CA ALA A 46 2.72 -1.59 -0.74
C ALA A 46 2.69 -2.54 -1.94
N VAL A 47 2.70 -1.98 -3.15
CA VAL A 47 2.59 -2.73 -4.41
C VAL A 47 3.78 -2.47 -5.31
N ASP A 48 4.19 -3.51 -6.05
CA ASP A 48 5.19 -3.47 -7.11
C ASP A 48 4.75 -4.37 -8.27
N HIS A 49 5.56 -4.45 -9.32
CA HIS A 49 5.29 -5.33 -10.46
C HIS A 49 5.61 -6.80 -10.18
N GLY A 50 5.94 -7.16 -8.93
CA GLY A 50 6.29 -8.50 -8.50
C GLY A 50 5.08 -9.32 -8.05
N PRO A 51 5.16 -10.66 -8.15
CA PRO A 51 4.05 -11.55 -7.78
C PRO A 51 3.72 -11.53 -6.29
N ASN A 52 4.71 -11.27 -5.42
CA ASN A 52 4.51 -11.29 -3.97
C ASN A 52 3.70 -10.10 -3.46
N SER A 53 3.82 -8.93 -4.07
CA SER A 53 3.00 -7.77 -3.69
C SER A 53 1.55 -7.96 -4.15
N LYS A 54 1.33 -8.52 -5.35
CA LYS A 54 -0.01 -8.94 -5.81
C LYS A 54 -0.63 -9.99 -4.89
N HIS A 55 0.16 -10.97 -4.45
CA HIS A 55 -0.30 -11.95 -3.47
C HIS A 55 -0.67 -11.29 -2.12
N ALA A 56 0.14 -10.35 -1.63
CA ALA A 56 -0.16 -9.60 -0.41
C ALA A 56 -1.46 -8.78 -0.53
N PHE A 57 -1.69 -8.17 -1.69
CA PHE A 57 -2.94 -7.49 -2.01
C PHE A 57 -4.14 -8.45 -1.95
N HIS A 58 -4.06 -9.63 -2.59
CA HIS A 58 -5.14 -10.64 -2.54
C HIS A 58 -5.39 -11.15 -1.13
N TRP A 59 -4.32 -11.40 -0.37
CA TRP A 59 -4.42 -11.80 1.03
C TRP A 59 -5.13 -10.72 1.86
N ALA A 60 -4.79 -9.43 1.63
CA ALA A 60 -5.44 -8.33 2.31
C ALA A 60 -6.94 -8.26 2.02
N LEU A 61 -7.36 -8.45 0.76
CA LEU A 61 -8.77 -8.49 0.39
C LEU A 61 -9.51 -9.64 1.07
N ALA A 62 -8.90 -10.82 1.10
CA ALA A 62 -9.53 -12.04 1.61
C ALA A 62 -9.61 -12.09 3.15
N HIS A 63 -8.64 -11.49 3.85
CA HIS A 63 -8.45 -11.76 5.27
C HIS A 63 -8.40 -10.52 6.17
N PHE A 64 -8.19 -9.33 5.61
CA PHE A 64 -7.95 -8.12 6.41
C PHE A 64 -8.97 -7.01 6.17
N CYS A 65 -9.27 -6.73 4.90
CA CYS A 65 -10.10 -5.61 4.49
C CYS A 65 -11.58 -5.88 4.76
N ARG A 66 -12.33 -4.81 4.99
CA ARG A 66 -13.79 -4.81 5.14
C ARG A 66 -14.39 -3.80 4.15
N ILE A 67 -15.68 -3.97 3.83
CA ILE A 67 -16.42 -3.09 2.90
C ILE A 67 -16.31 -1.60 3.27
N ALA A 68 -16.23 -1.27 4.55
CA ALA A 68 -16.13 0.11 5.02
C ALA A 68 -14.71 0.69 4.90
N ASP A 69 -13.67 -0.13 4.80
CA ASP A 69 -12.28 0.32 4.78
C ASP A 69 -11.96 1.09 3.48
N THR A 70 -10.85 1.83 3.49
CA THR A 70 -10.26 2.43 2.28
C THR A 70 -8.86 1.87 2.07
N ILE A 71 -8.63 1.26 0.90
CA ILE A 71 -7.33 0.73 0.51
C ILE A 71 -6.50 1.85 -0.12
N HIS A 72 -5.28 2.05 0.38
CA HIS A 72 -4.28 2.94 -0.20
C HIS A 72 -3.17 2.11 -0.83
N LEU A 73 -3.18 2.03 -2.16
CA LEU A 73 -2.10 1.40 -2.93
C LEU A 73 -0.94 2.38 -3.05
N VAL A 74 0.25 1.97 -2.60
CA VAL A 74 1.46 2.79 -2.65
C VAL A 74 2.55 2.05 -3.42
N HIS A 75 3.12 2.71 -4.43
CA HIS A 75 4.30 2.24 -5.16
C HIS A 75 5.43 3.25 -5.05
N ALA A 76 6.62 2.77 -4.69
CA ALA A 76 7.83 3.56 -4.73
C ALA A 76 8.53 3.41 -6.09
N ALA A 77 8.79 4.52 -6.77
CA ALA A 77 9.46 4.57 -8.06
C ALA A 77 10.78 5.33 -7.97
N SER A 78 11.73 5.01 -8.85
CA SER A 78 13.00 5.75 -8.95
C SER A 78 12.81 7.17 -9.48
N SER A 79 11.84 7.39 -10.37
CA SER A 79 11.34 8.72 -10.68
C SER A 79 9.89 8.71 -11.17
N VAL A 80 9.08 9.64 -10.65
CA VAL A 80 7.69 9.84 -11.10
C VAL A 80 7.60 10.58 -12.44
N ARG A 81 8.71 11.17 -12.91
CA ARG A 81 8.82 11.85 -14.21
C ARG A 81 9.07 10.89 -15.38
N ASN A 82 9.39 9.63 -15.08
CA ASN A 82 9.51 8.60 -16.12
C ASN A 82 8.10 8.16 -16.54
N GLU A 83 7.61 8.66 -17.68
CA GLU A 83 6.25 8.36 -18.15
C GLU A 83 6.02 6.88 -18.44
N VAL A 84 7.03 6.14 -18.89
CA VAL A 84 6.89 4.70 -19.13
C VAL A 84 6.62 3.96 -17.81
N VAL A 85 7.45 4.24 -16.80
CA VAL A 85 7.29 3.64 -15.46
C VAL A 85 5.96 4.06 -14.82
N TYR A 86 5.57 5.33 -14.99
CA TYR A 86 4.31 5.83 -14.49
C TYR A 86 3.11 5.14 -15.13
N GLU A 87 3.04 5.07 -16.46
CA GLU A 87 1.91 4.48 -17.17
C GLU A 87 1.77 2.97 -16.90
N GLU A 88 2.88 2.23 -16.88
CA GLU A 88 2.86 0.81 -16.50
C GLU A 88 2.33 0.60 -15.07
N THR A 89 2.80 1.42 -14.13
CA THR A 89 2.39 1.33 -12.72
C THR A 89 0.94 1.79 -12.52
N LYS A 90 0.50 2.80 -13.27
CA LYS A 90 -0.89 3.25 -13.30
C LYS A 90 -1.81 2.11 -13.74
N VAL A 91 -1.49 1.44 -14.84
CA VAL A 91 -2.29 0.29 -15.34
C VAL A 91 -2.36 -0.82 -14.30
N LEU A 92 -1.24 -1.14 -13.62
CA LEU A 92 -1.24 -2.08 -12.51
C LEU A 92 -2.22 -1.65 -11.40
N MET A 93 -2.12 -0.41 -10.91
CA MET A 93 -2.96 0.09 -9.82
C MET A 93 -4.45 0.19 -10.21
N GLU A 94 -4.76 0.54 -11.46
CA GLU A 94 -6.13 0.53 -11.98
C GLU A 94 -6.72 -0.88 -11.94
N ASN A 95 -5.96 -1.88 -12.39
CA ASN A 95 -6.40 -3.28 -12.35
C ASN A 95 -6.65 -3.77 -10.92
N LEU A 96 -5.73 -3.47 -9.98
CA LEU A 96 -5.92 -3.83 -8.57
C LEU A 96 -7.13 -3.10 -7.95
N ALA A 97 -7.36 -1.83 -8.29
CA ALA A 97 -8.51 -1.09 -7.81
C ALA A 97 -9.84 -1.67 -8.32
N ILE A 98 -9.89 -2.06 -9.61
CA ILE A 98 -11.05 -2.75 -10.20
C ILE A 98 -11.30 -4.07 -9.47
N GLU A 99 -10.27 -4.86 -9.23
CA GLU A 99 -10.38 -6.13 -8.52
C GLU A 99 -10.88 -5.95 -7.08
N ALA A 100 -10.31 -4.99 -6.33
CA ALA A 100 -10.75 -4.66 -4.97
C ALA A 100 -12.25 -4.30 -4.94
N PHE A 101 -12.70 -3.50 -5.90
CA PHE A 101 -14.09 -3.12 -6.02
C PHE A 101 -15.00 -4.31 -6.37
N GLN A 102 -14.60 -5.16 -7.31
CA GLN A 102 -15.37 -6.34 -7.71
C GLN A 102 -15.50 -7.38 -6.59
N VAL A 103 -14.43 -7.56 -5.79
CA VAL A 103 -14.37 -8.58 -4.74
C VAL A 103 -15.06 -8.11 -3.46
N LEU A 104 -14.86 -6.86 -3.03
CA LEU A 104 -15.28 -6.39 -1.70
C LEU A 104 -16.06 -5.06 -1.73
N MET A 105 -16.30 -4.46 -2.90
CA MET A 105 -16.88 -3.11 -3.02
C MET A 105 -16.13 -2.06 -2.18
N VAL A 106 -14.82 -2.28 -1.97
CA VAL A 106 -13.99 -1.43 -1.13
C VAL A 106 -13.45 -0.26 -1.95
N LYS A 107 -13.37 0.91 -1.32
CA LYS A 107 -12.81 2.11 -1.94
C LYS A 107 -11.29 1.96 -2.04
N THR A 108 -10.73 2.36 -3.18
CA THR A 108 -9.28 2.37 -3.40
C THR A 108 -8.80 3.78 -3.75
N ILE A 109 -7.65 4.15 -3.21
CA ILE A 109 -6.85 5.33 -3.56
C ILE A 109 -5.46 4.81 -3.93
N ALA A 110 -4.83 5.39 -4.94
CA ALA A 110 -3.55 4.91 -5.47
C ALA A 110 -2.56 6.07 -5.64
N ARG A 111 -1.31 5.85 -5.22
CA ARG A 111 -0.24 6.85 -5.28
C ARG A 111 1.09 6.22 -5.66
N ILE A 112 1.77 6.85 -6.61
CA ILE A 112 3.15 6.55 -6.99
C ILE A 112 4.02 7.64 -6.39
N VAL A 113 5.05 7.26 -5.64
CA VAL A 113 5.93 8.20 -4.91
C VAL A 113 7.37 7.95 -5.33
N GLU A 114 8.10 9.02 -5.58
CA GLU A 114 9.53 8.96 -5.89
C GLU A 114 10.34 8.72 -4.62
N GLY A 115 11.27 7.77 -4.64
CA GLY A 115 12.24 7.57 -3.56
C GLY A 115 12.53 6.11 -3.21
N ASP A 116 13.30 5.93 -2.14
CA ASP A 116 13.57 4.61 -1.56
C ASP A 116 12.28 3.98 -1.01
N ALA A 117 12.04 2.72 -1.36
CA ALA A 117 10.78 2.05 -1.05
C ALA A 117 10.48 1.99 0.45
N GLY A 118 11.49 1.72 1.29
CA GLY A 118 11.30 1.63 2.74
C GLY A 118 10.89 2.97 3.33
N LYS A 119 11.60 4.04 2.93
CA LYS A 119 11.28 5.42 3.34
C LYS A 119 9.91 5.87 2.84
N VAL A 120 9.61 5.65 1.56
CA VAL A 120 8.32 6.01 0.94
C VAL A 120 7.16 5.38 1.69
N ILE A 121 7.24 4.08 1.98
CA ILE A 121 6.18 3.35 2.68
C ILE A 121 6.02 3.88 4.10
N CYS A 122 7.11 4.12 4.83
CA CYS A 122 7.04 4.69 6.18
C CYS A 122 6.44 6.10 6.16
N ASN A 123 6.84 6.97 5.23
CA ASN A 123 6.33 8.33 5.13
C ASN A 123 4.84 8.37 4.76
N GLU A 124 4.40 7.51 3.82
CA GLU A 124 2.98 7.38 3.50
C GLU A 124 2.18 6.78 4.67
N ALA A 125 2.77 5.90 5.47
CA ALA A 125 2.16 5.44 6.72
C ALA A 125 2.02 6.58 7.73
N GLU A 126 3.03 7.44 7.93
CA GLU A 126 2.92 8.58 8.86
C GLU A 126 1.84 9.57 8.41
N ARG A 127 1.72 9.77 7.10
CA ARG A 127 0.71 10.64 6.48
C ARG A 127 -0.70 10.10 6.68
N LEU A 128 -0.90 8.80 6.49
CA LEU A 128 -2.22 8.16 6.49
C LEU A 128 -2.65 7.69 7.88
N LYS A 129 -1.71 7.36 8.76
CA LYS A 129 -1.93 6.65 10.03
C LYS A 129 -2.84 5.43 9.85
N PRO A 130 -2.51 4.50 8.92
CA PRO A 130 -3.39 3.41 8.57
C PRO A 130 -3.51 2.41 9.71
N ALA A 131 -4.57 1.59 9.69
CA ALA A 131 -4.73 0.49 10.63
C ALA A 131 -3.68 -0.60 10.47
N ALA A 132 -3.10 -0.74 9.27
CA ALA A 132 -1.94 -1.56 9.00
C ALA A 132 -1.26 -1.14 7.69
N VAL A 133 0.02 -1.46 7.58
CA VAL A 133 0.80 -1.47 6.34
C VAL A 133 1.01 -2.94 5.94
N ILE A 134 0.52 -3.31 4.76
CA ILE A 134 0.58 -4.68 4.24
C ILE A 134 1.58 -4.73 3.09
N MET A 135 2.46 -5.71 3.12
CA MET A 135 3.47 -5.91 2.08
C MET A 135 3.83 -7.38 1.90
N GLY A 136 4.21 -7.74 0.68
CA GLY A 136 4.76 -9.08 0.39
C GLY A 136 6.24 -9.17 0.76
N THR A 137 6.72 -10.40 0.98
CA THR A 137 8.15 -10.71 1.07
C THR A 137 8.55 -11.77 0.05
N ARG A 138 9.83 -11.79 -0.33
CA ARG A 138 10.42 -12.82 -1.18
C ARG A 138 10.78 -14.10 -0.41
N GLY A 139 10.58 -14.15 0.91
CA GLY A 139 10.70 -15.39 1.68
C GLY A 139 12.12 -15.95 1.80
N ARG A 140 13.17 -15.13 1.68
CA ARG A 140 14.52 -15.57 2.04
C ARG A 140 14.54 -15.85 3.54
N GLY A 141 14.70 -17.12 3.94
CA GLY A 141 14.75 -17.50 5.36
C GLY A 141 15.85 -16.76 6.15
N LEU A 142 15.87 -16.94 7.48
CA LEU A 142 16.77 -16.28 8.45
C LEU A 142 18.27 -16.27 8.08
N VAL A 143 18.71 -17.16 7.19
CA VAL A 143 20.12 -17.37 6.83
C VAL A 143 20.57 -16.47 5.65
N GLN A 144 19.66 -15.90 4.85
CA GLN A 144 20.00 -15.06 3.69
C GLN A 144 19.82 -13.55 3.89
N SER A 145 19.59 -13.10 5.12
CA SER A 145 19.37 -11.70 5.50
C SER A 145 20.63 -10.81 5.43
N VAL A 146 21.70 -11.25 4.76
CA VAL A 146 23.04 -10.63 4.80
C VAL A 146 23.28 -9.58 3.70
N LEU A 147 22.27 -9.28 2.88
CA LEU A 147 22.32 -8.18 1.91
C LEU A 147 21.41 -7.05 2.38
N GLN A 148 21.98 -5.84 2.53
CA GLN A 148 21.33 -4.53 2.73
C GLN A 148 19.81 -4.66 2.95
N GLY A 149 19.41 -4.73 4.23
CA GLY A 149 18.11 -5.23 4.71
C GLY A 149 16.91 -4.98 3.79
N SER A 150 15.98 -5.94 3.73
CA SER A 150 14.88 -5.88 2.77
C SER A 150 13.95 -4.68 3.05
N VAL A 151 13.16 -4.26 2.05
CA VAL A 151 12.15 -3.20 2.23
C VAL A 151 11.21 -3.53 3.40
N SER A 152 10.82 -4.80 3.55
CA SER A 152 9.95 -5.22 4.66
C SER A 152 10.62 -5.16 6.02
N GLU A 153 11.90 -5.52 6.09
CA GLU A 153 12.71 -5.39 7.29
C GLU A 153 12.93 -3.92 7.67
N TYR A 154 13.23 -3.06 6.69
CA TYR A 154 13.32 -1.62 6.90
C TYR A 154 12.00 -1.07 7.48
N CYS A 155 10.87 -1.35 6.85
CA CYS A 155 9.57 -0.88 7.34
C CYS A 155 9.26 -1.43 8.74
N PHE A 156 9.56 -2.70 9.01
CA PHE A 156 9.36 -3.30 10.33
C PHE A 156 10.12 -2.56 11.44
N HIS A 157 11.34 -2.11 11.16
CA HIS A 157 12.16 -1.38 12.14
C HIS A 157 11.86 0.13 12.23
N HIS A 158 11.34 0.75 11.16
CA HIS A 158 11.27 2.22 11.05
C HIS A 158 9.84 2.78 11.03
N CYS A 159 8.83 2.00 10.63
CA CYS A 159 7.43 2.44 10.64
C CYS A 159 6.86 2.36 12.06
N LYS A 160 6.58 3.51 12.68
CA LYS A 160 6.18 3.59 14.10
C LYS A 160 4.70 3.84 14.33
N VAL A 161 3.95 4.33 13.34
CA VAL A 161 2.53 4.68 13.53
C VAL A 161 1.56 3.54 13.31
N ALA A 162 1.97 2.49 12.59
CA ALA A 162 1.07 1.43 12.14
C ALA A 162 1.73 0.05 12.23
N PRO A 163 0.98 -1.02 12.57
CA PRO A 163 1.46 -2.39 12.47
C PRO A 163 1.87 -2.75 11.04
N ILE A 164 3.00 -3.43 10.90
CA ILE A 164 3.46 -4.02 9.63
C ILE A 164 2.96 -5.47 9.52
N VAL A 165 2.30 -5.80 8.42
CA VAL A 165 1.87 -7.15 8.07
C VAL A 165 2.69 -7.62 6.87
N ILE A 166 3.53 -8.63 7.08
CA ILE A 166 4.35 -9.24 6.05
C ILE A 166 3.67 -10.52 5.57
N VAL A 167 3.25 -10.53 4.30
CA VAL A 167 2.64 -11.70 3.67
C VAL A 167 3.73 -12.55 3.02
N PRO A 168 3.91 -13.81 3.45
CA PRO A 168 4.90 -14.70 2.86
C PRO A 168 4.59 -15.00 1.39
N GLY A 169 5.63 -15.32 0.61
CA GLY A 169 5.44 -15.79 -0.77
C GLY A 169 4.62 -17.08 -0.81
N LYS A 170 3.89 -17.30 -1.91
CA LYS A 170 2.95 -18.42 -2.06
C LYS A 170 3.60 -19.80 -1.87
N GLU A 171 4.88 -19.93 -2.20
CA GLU A 171 5.65 -21.18 -2.10
C GLU A 171 6.18 -21.47 -0.69
N ALA A 172 6.22 -20.47 0.21
CA ALA A 172 6.78 -20.63 1.55
C ALA A 172 5.98 -21.59 2.46
N GLY A 173 4.69 -21.81 2.14
CA GLY A 173 3.84 -22.78 2.83
C GLY A 173 4.16 -24.24 2.49
N GLU A 174 4.83 -24.50 1.35
CA GLU A 174 5.21 -25.85 0.93
C GLU A 174 6.54 -26.29 1.59
N GLU A 175 7.46 -25.35 1.84
CA GLU A 175 8.72 -25.62 2.55
C GLU A 175 8.60 -25.62 4.09
N SER A 176 7.50 -25.08 4.64
CA SER A 176 7.28 -25.02 6.09
C SER A 176 6.66 -26.30 6.68
N ALA A 177 6.42 -27.32 5.85
CA ALA A 177 6.04 -28.66 6.29
C ALA A 177 7.32 -29.47 6.63
N ILE A 178 7.87 -29.22 7.82
CA ILE A 178 8.85 -30.12 8.46
C ILE A 178 8.14 -30.92 9.54
#